data_AF-A0A329BQT2-F1
#
_entry.id   AF-A0A329BQT2-F1
#
_cell.length_a   1.000
_cell.length_b   1.000
_cell.length_c   1.000
_cell.angle_alpha   90.00
_cell.angle_beta   90.00
_cell.angle_gamma   90.00
#
_symmetry.space_group_name_H-M   'P 1'
#
loop_
_entity.id
_entity.type
_entity.pdbx_description
1 polymer ?
#
loop_
_entity_poly.entity_id
_entity_poly.type
_entity_poly.pdbx_seq_one_letter_code
_entity_poly.pdbx_strand_id
1 'polypeptide(L)'
;MKTTARIFGALLTFSTAAAYGLDMSGAPPEKASPISDSSSQHAASVDGAQRSMAKLRANLIVAGIDPDSAQGKVLMRWLTKLAGDPGFQAALVRQSGGAEKFWSAPLSADDRLRMLQLLKDMSMDSQKDCHLPSMVGADFIAFARTSSPRVLEDVMETLEIAINSGKAEHPPEQYSVTELLDADAQLNATPPVEPGTHGYPPGACGVVAFSVDAITALPEPVRQRASFEFLRMMSGQKSAFDRVLDDPSAYLDDAFDERQLPETLRRHLPADGSRALPYARLTFEADWVNKKTPGDNAAFKNVFINRRNNGVIADVVTSKGWADFTLSYGLEILRTQVVSKGTDLTQRSTLEDEAAIHAADHEFVPGQNLDLVVPQPSEKGVKSRRCVIGETVPASTIFPSLTGTAIGLQCTDTMTHGKNASWHSVWLTDYNMAWTQSIDDEDGRTEAVIRNVTIERAPQ
;
A
#
# COMPACT_ATOMS: atom_id res chain seq x y z
N MET A 1 -21.66 -2.54 27.20
CA MET A 1 -21.87 -3.97 27.52
C MET A 1 -23.16 -4.42 26.83
N LYS A 2 -23.11 -5.50 26.01
CA LYS A 2 -24.15 -6.03 25.09
C LYS A 2 -24.34 -5.15 23.84
N THR A 3 -24.07 -5.58 22.61
CA THR A 3 -24.53 -6.81 21.93
C THR A 3 -23.45 -7.31 20.96
N THR A 4 -22.85 -8.45 21.28
CA THR A 4 -21.89 -9.18 20.45
C THR A 4 -22.64 -10.37 19.81
N ALA A 5 -22.22 -10.78 18.60
CA ALA A 5 -22.66 -11.98 17.86
C ALA A 5 -23.97 -11.88 17.04
N ARG A 6 -23.96 -11.18 15.89
CA ARG A 6 -24.97 -11.35 14.81
C ARG A 6 -24.41 -10.96 13.44
N ILE A 7 -23.59 -11.82 12.82
CA ILE A 7 -23.02 -11.50 11.48
C ILE A 7 -23.29 -12.60 10.43
N PHE A 8 -23.76 -13.81 10.77
CA PHE A 8 -23.93 -14.88 9.76
C PHE A 8 -25.33 -15.50 9.69
N GLY A 9 -26.32 -14.81 10.25
CA GLY A 9 -27.66 -15.35 10.51
C GLY A 9 -28.40 -15.91 9.31
N ALA A 10 -28.32 -15.32 8.10
CA ALA A 10 -29.19 -15.71 6.97
C ALA A 10 -28.72 -16.98 6.24
N LEU A 11 -27.43 -17.09 5.92
CA LEU A 11 -26.86 -18.32 5.35
C LEU A 11 -26.81 -19.45 6.40
N LEU A 12 -26.63 -19.11 7.69
CA LEU A 12 -26.79 -20.08 8.78
C LEU A 12 -28.24 -20.46 9.07
N THR A 13 -29.26 -19.61 8.90
CA THR A 13 -30.66 -20.02 9.07
C THR A 13 -31.10 -20.96 7.95
N PHE A 14 -30.61 -20.77 6.72
CA PHE A 14 -30.87 -21.71 5.64
C PHE A 14 -30.10 -23.03 5.78
N SER A 15 -28.88 -23.02 6.32
CA SER A 15 -28.09 -24.25 6.56
C SER A 15 -28.43 -24.98 7.87
N THR A 16 -28.79 -24.28 8.96
CA THR A 16 -29.33 -24.90 10.19
C THR A 16 -30.70 -25.53 9.94
N ALA A 17 -31.55 -24.93 9.10
CA ALA A 17 -32.79 -25.57 8.66
C ALA A 17 -32.55 -26.84 7.82
N ALA A 18 -31.40 -26.97 7.16
CA ALA A 18 -30.98 -28.17 6.44
C ALA A 18 -30.31 -29.22 7.35
N ALA A 19 -29.49 -28.79 8.33
CA ALA A 19 -28.78 -29.67 9.27
C ALA A 19 -29.69 -30.24 10.38
N TYR A 20 -30.65 -29.46 10.91
CA TYR A 20 -31.65 -29.94 11.89
C TYR A 20 -32.85 -30.66 11.25
N GLY A 21 -32.87 -30.80 9.92
CA GLY A 21 -33.88 -31.59 9.20
C GLY A 21 -33.56 -33.08 9.09
N LEU A 22 -32.38 -33.51 9.55
CA LEU A 22 -31.91 -34.89 9.45
C LEU A 22 -31.95 -35.69 10.77
N ASP A 23 -32.32 -35.07 11.89
CA ASP A 23 -32.46 -35.79 13.15
C ASP A 23 -33.55 -35.18 14.02
N MET A 24 -34.76 -35.76 13.96
CA MET A 24 -35.84 -35.73 14.97
C MET A 24 -37.09 -36.35 14.35
N SER A 25 -37.13 -37.69 14.31
CA SER A 25 -38.41 -38.40 14.43
C SER A 25 -38.40 -39.07 15.80
N GLY A 26 -38.94 -38.37 16.81
CA GLY A 26 -39.32 -39.00 18.05
C GLY A 26 -40.40 -40.02 17.76
N ALA A 27 -40.01 -41.29 17.64
CA ALA A 27 -40.93 -42.41 17.66
C ALA A 27 -41.45 -42.57 19.11
N PRO A 28 -42.75 -42.83 19.33
CA PRO A 28 -43.24 -43.26 20.63
C PRO A 28 -42.64 -44.62 21.01
N PRO A 29 -42.58 -44.99 22.30
CA PRO A 29 -41.87 -46.19 22.73
C PRO A 29 -42.63 -47.44 22.26
N GLU A 30 -42.06 -48.18 21.30
CA GLU A 30 -42.60 -49.48 20.89
C GLU A 30 -41.96 -50.62 21.67
N LYS A 31 -42.81 -51.57 22.04
CA LYS A 31 -42.51 -52.76 22.84
C LYS A 31 -41.45 -53.64 22.18
N ALA A 32 -40.76 -54.38 23.03
CA ALA A 32 -39.68 -55.32 22.73
C ALA A 32 -39.86 -56.14 21.44
N SER A 33 -38.82 -56.12 20.61
CA SER A 33 -38.63 -56.97 19.44
C SER A 33 -38.61 -58.47 19.79
N PRO A 34 -38.72 -59.33 18.78
CA PRO A 34 -37.62 -60.26 18.58
C PRO A 34 -36.96 -60.09 17.20
N ILE A 35 -35.64 -59.94 17.29
CA ILE A 35 -34.55 -60.29 16.39
C ILE A 35 -34.98 -60.95 15.07
N SER A 36 -34.60 -60.33 13.94
CA SER A 36 -34.10 -61.09 12.80
C SER A 36 -33.10 -60.26 12.02
N ASP A 37 -31.92 -60.84 11.83
CA ASP A 37 -30.81 -60.34 11.02
C ASP A 37 -31.23 -60.07 9.58
N SER A 38 -30.79 -58.94 9.03
CA SER A 38 -30.17 -58.91 7.70
C SER A 38 -29.53 -57.55 7.44
N SER A 39 -28.22 -57.61 7.23
CA SER A 39 -27.41 -56.60 6.56
C SER A 39 -28.04 -56.06 5.28
N SER A 40 -28.09 -54.73 5.15
CA SER A 40 -28.00 -54.07 3.85
C SER A 40 -27.46 -52.65 4.02
N GLN A 41 -26.33 -52.41 3.35
CA GLN A 41 -25.87 -51.08 2.97
C GLN A 41 -27.08 -50.29 2.42
N HIS A 42 -27.39 -49.13 2.99
CA HIS A 42 -28.41 -48.24 2.45
C HIS A 42 -27.77 -46.94 1.98
N ALA A 43 -27.80 -46.84 0.65
CA ALA A 43 -27.86 -45.62 -0.13
C ALA A 43 -28.49 -44.46 0.66
N ALA A 44 -27.80 -43.32 0.67
CA ALA A 44 -28.43 -42.04 0.98
C ALA A 44 -29.65 -41.90 0.06
N SER A 45 -30.86 -42.01 0.61
CA SER A 45 -32.10 -42.06 -0.16
C SER A 45 -32.30 -40.79 -0.99
N VAL A 46 -32.72 -40.95 -2.24
CA VAL A 46 -33.09 -39.89 -3.19
C VAL A 46 -34.16 -38.94 -2.59
N ASP A 47 -35.00 -39.46 -1.67
CA ASP A 47 -36.04 -38.70 -0.96
C ASP A 47 -35.50 -37.62 0.00
N GLY A 48 -34.34 -37.84 0.62
CA GLY A 48 -33.72 -36.87 1.53
C GLY A 48 -33.20 -35.63 0.82
N ALA A 49 -32.57 -35.83 -0.34
CA ALA A 49 -32.07 -34.74 -1.18
C ALA A 49 -33.22 -33.93 -1.82
N GLN A 50 -34.29 -34.59 -2.28
CA GLN A 50 -35.47 -33.91 -2.81
C GLN A 50 -36.21 -33.07 -1.76
N ARG A 51 -36.36 -33.57 -0.52
CA ARG A 51 -36.97 -32.79 0.58
C ARG A 51 -36.13 -31.59 1.00
N SER A 52 -34.81 -31.74 1.01
CA SER A 52 -33.87 -30.63 1.28
C SER A 52 -34.00 -29.52 0.23
N MET A 53 -34.04 -29.88 -1.06
CA MET A 53 -34.21 -28.94 -2.16
C MET A 53 -35.56 -28.22 -2.15
N ALA A 54 -36.65 -28.92 -1.83
CA ALA A 54 -37.97 -28.31 -1.69
C ALA A 54 -38.01 -27.26 -0.58
N LYS A 55 -37.31 -27.53 0.53
CA LYS A 55 -37.20 -26.61 1.67
C LYS A 55 -36.39 -25.35 1.31
N LEU A 56 -35.28 -25.49 0.59
CA LEU A 56 -34.49 -24.37 0.08
C LEU A 56 -35.29 -23.48 -0.87
N ARG A 57 -36.08 -24.09 -1.78
CA ARG A 57 -36.96 -23.34 -2.70
C ARG A 57 -38.05 -22.56 -1.96
N ALA A 58 -38.73 -23.19 -1.00
CA ALA A 58 -39.76 -22.52 -0.19
C ALA A 58 -39.19 -21.32 0.58
N ASN A 59 -37.97 -21.45 1.09
CA ASN A 59 -37.25 -20.42 1.81
C ASN A 59 -36.92 -19.17 0.95
N LEU A 60 -36.51 -19.36 -0.32
CA LEU A 60 -36.31 -18.25 -1.25
C LEU A 60 -37.63 -17.53 -1.58
N ILE A 61 -38.71 -18.28 -1.76
CA ILE A 61 -40.05 -17.71 -2.01
C ILE A 61 -40.49 -16.83 -0.82
N VAL A 62 -40.29 -17.30 0.41
CA VAL A 62 -40.58 -16.51 1.63
C VAL A 62 -39.72 -15.24 1.70
N ALA A 63 -38.48 -15.30 1.20
CA ALA A 63 -37.59 -14.14 1.10
C ALA A 63 -37.95 -13.19 -0.07
N GLY A 64 -38.99 -13.49 -0.85
CA GLY A 64 -39.42 -12.68 -1.99
C GLY A 64 -38.53 -12.84 -3.22
N ILE A 65 -37.84 -13.97 -3.36
CA ILE A 65 -37.01 -14.32 -4.51
C ILE A 65 -37.63 -15.53 -5.20
N ASP A 66 -38.01 -15.39 -6.48
CA ASP A 66 -38.48 -16.51 -7.29
C ASP A 66 -37.30 -17.48 -7.57
N PRO A 67 -37.33 -18.74 -7.11
CA PRO A 67 -36.27 -19.72 -7.33
C PRO A 67 -35.99 -20.02 -8.81
N ASP A 68 -36.95 -19.77 -9.69
CA ASP A 68 -36.82 -20.04 -11.13
C ASP A 68 -36.41 -18.80 -11.94
N SER A 69 -36.39 -17.63 -11.30
CA SER A 69 -35.73 -16.44 -11.83
C SER A 69 -34.22 -16.67 -12.01
N ALA A 70 -33.57 -15.85 -12.84
CA ALA A 70 -32.14 -15.96 -13.07
C ALA A 70 -31.33 -15.81 -11.75
N GLN A 71 -31.71 -14.88 -10.88
CA GLN A 71 -31.12 -14.71 -9.55
C GLN A 71 -31.42 -15.91 -8.63
N GLY A 72 -32.66 -16.42 -8.65
CA GLY A 72 -33.07 -17.58 -7.88
C GLY A 72 -32.28 -18.83 -8.22
N LYS A 73 -31.98 -19.06 -9.50
CA LYS A 73 -31.15 -20.18 -9.97
C LYS A 73 -29.71 -20.08 -9.46
N VAL A 74 -29.12 -18.88 -9.44
CA VAL A 74 -27.79 -18.63 -8.87
C VAL A 74 -27.80 -19.00 -7.38
N LEU A 75 -28.73 -18.46 -6.60
CA LEU A 75 -28.84 -18.75 -5.16
C LEU A 75 -29.10 -20.24 -4.88
N MET A 76 -29.98 -20.88 -5.66
CA MET A 76 -30.27 -22.30 -5.49
C MET A 76 -29.04 -23.17 -5.70
N ARG A 77 -28.22 -22.88 -6.72
CA ARG A 77 -26.94 -23.60 -6.93
C ARG A 77 -26.02 -23.44 -5.73
N TRP A 78 -25.87 -22.22 -5.22
CA TRP A 78 -25.02 -21.94 -4.07
C TRP A 78 -25.53 -22.56 -2.77
N LEU A 79 -26.84 -22.46 -2.49
CA LEU A 79 -27.47 -23.10 -1.34
C LEU A 79 -27.34 -24.62 -1.38
N THR A 80 -27.40 -25.22 -2.57
CA THR A 80 -27.16 -26.65 -2.76
C THR A 80 -25.71 -27.02 -2.45
N LYS A 81 -24.74 -26.23 -2.95
CA LYS A 81 -23.31 -26.41 -2.65
C LYS A 81 -23.02 -26.28 -1.15
N LEU A 82 -23.58 -25.27 -0.51
CA LEU A 82 -23.52 -25.04 0.92
C LEU A 82 -24.08 -26.19 1.74
N ALA A 83 -25.23 -26.74 1.35
CA ALA A 83 -25.83 -27.89 2.02
C ALA A 83 -25.00 -29.17 1.83
N GLY A 84 -24.28 -29.28 0.71
CA GLY A 84 -23.48 -30.46 0.34
C GLY A 84 -22.02 -30.47 0.81
N ASP A 85 -21.46 -29.33 1.27
CA ASP A 85 -20.06 -29.22 1.74
C ASP A 85 -20.00 -28.80 3.23
N PRO A 86 -19.85 -29.76 4.17
CA PRO A 86 -19.68 -29.49 5.59
C PRO A 86 -18.46 -28.61 5.91
N GLY A 87 -17.39 -28.71 5.11
CA GLY A 87 -16.19 -27.90 5.25
C GLY A 87 -16.45 -26.44 4.88
N PHE A 88 -17.32 -26.18 3.89
CA PHE A 88 -17.77 -24.83 3.54
C PHE A 88 -18.62 -24.21 4.66
N GLN A 89 -19.52 -24.97 5.26
CA GLN A 89 -20.33 -24.49 6.41
C GLN A 89 -19.46 -24.11 7.60
N ALA A 90 -18.48 -24.95 7.94
CA ALA A 90 -17.54 -24.68 9.03
C ALA A 90 -16.69 -23.42 8.76
N ALA A 91 -16.21 -23.24 7.52
CA ALA A 91 -15.43 -22.07 7.13
C ALA A 91 -16.26 -20.77 7.13
N LEU A 92 -17.51 -20.83 6.67
CA LEU A 92 -18.44 -19.70 6.71
C LEU A 92 -18.69 -19.21 8.15
N VAL A 93 -18.83 -20.14 9.11
CA VAL A 93 -18.95 -19.81 10.55
C VAL A 93 -17.69 -19.12 11.08
N ARG A 94 -16.50 -19.54 10.63
CA ARG A 94 -15.21 -18.95 11.04
C ARG A 94 -15.00 -17.53 10.48
N GLN A 95 -15.50 -17.26 9.28
CA GLN A 95 -15.36 -15.93 8.64
C GLN A 95 -16.31 -14.85 9.20
N SER A 96 -17.23 -15.23 10.09
CA SER A 96 -17.49 -14.61 11.42
C SER A 96 -17.36 -13.09 11.71
N GLY A 97 -17.18 -12.15 10.79
CA GLY A 97 -16.94 -10.72 11.08
C GLY A 97 -17.39 -9.75 9.98
N GLY A 98 -17.30 -8.44 10.26
CA GLY A 98 -17.69 -7.37 9.33
C GLY A 98 -16.84 -7.35 8.06
N ALA A 99 -17.16 -6.46 7.11
CA ALA A 99 -16.48 -6.35 5.82
C ALA A 99 -14.94 -6.29 5.92
N GLU A 100 -14.40 -5.65 6.96
CA GLU A 100 -12.97 -5.62 7.25
C GLU A 100 -12.33 -7.01 7.39
N LYS A 101 -13.02 -7.97 8.04
CA LYS A 101 -12.51 -9.35 8.21
C LYS A 101 -12.61 -10.19 6.93
N PHE A 102 -13.50 -9.80 6.02
CA PHE A 102 -13.64 -10.46 4.72
C PHE A 102 -12.44 -10.14 3.83
N TRP A 103 -12.04 -8.88 3.78
CA TRP A 103 -10.87 -8.42 3.01
C TRP A 103 -9.53 -8.82 3.66
N SER A 104 -9.53 -9.21 4.94
CA SER A 104 -8.32 -9.66 5.65
C SER A 104 -8.04 -11.17 5.51
N ALA A 105 -8.71 -11.88 4.61
CA ALA A 105 -8.45 -13.30 4.38
C ALA A 105 -7.02 -13.51 3.85
N PRO A 106 -6.30 -14.57 4.27
CA PRO A 106 -4.94 -14.87 3.80
C PRO A 106 -4.99 -15.47 2.38
N LEU A 107 -5.27 -14.61 1.41
CA LEU A 107 -5.42 -14.97 0.01
C LEU A 107 -4.06 -15.20 -0.65
N SER A 108 -3.94 -16.26 -1.44
CA SER A 108 -2.82 -16.44 -2.37
C SER A 108 -2.79 -15.30 -3.41
N ALA A 109 -1.64 -15.06 -4.04
CA ALA A 109 -1.51 -14.07 -5.12
C ALA A 109 -2.58 -14.22 -6.22
N ASP A 110 -2.83 -15.45 -6.68
CA ASP A 110 -3.82 -15.74 -7.73
C ASP A 110 -5.25 -15.48 -7.24
N ASP A 111 -5.57 -15.88 -6.01
CA ASP A 111 -6.87 -15.62 -5.41
C ASP A 111 -7.13 -14.12 -5.20
N ARG A 112 -6.10 -13.35 -4.83
CA ARG A 112 -6.18 -11.89 -4.75
C ARG A 112 -6.54 -11.29 -6.10
N LEU A 113 -5.83 -11.66 -7.16
CA LEU A 113 -6.09 -11.15 -8.51
C LEU A 113 -7.49 -11.53 -9.01
N ARG A 114 -7.92 -12.78 -8.77
CA ARG A 114 -9.28 -13.22 -9.11
C ARG A 114 -10.33 -12.42 -8.36
N MET A 115 -10.14 -12.19 -7.06
CA MET A 115 -11.02 -11.39 -6.22
C MET A 115 -11.10 -9.92 -6.68
N LEU A 116 -9.98 -9.34 -7.09
CA LEU A 116 -9.95 -7.99 -7.68
C LEU A 116 -10.70 -7.94 -9.01
N GLN A 117 -10.56 -8.96 -9.87
CA GLN A 117 -11.29 -9.02 -11.13
C GLN A 117 -12.80 -9.10 -10.91
N LEU A 118 -13.27 -9.90 -9.95
CA LEU A 118 -14.69 -9.96 -9.57
C LEU A 118 -15.18 -8.60 -9.04
N LEU A 119 -14.36 -7.92 -8.25
CA LEU A 119 -14.67 -6.58 -7.75
C LEU A 119 -14.79 -5.54 -8.88
N LYS A 120 -13.92 -5.61 -9.88
CA LYS A 120 -14.01 -4.80 -11.10
C LYS A 120 -15.31 -5.09 -11.84
N ASP A 121 -15.62 -6.36 -12.10
CA ASP A 121 -16.83 -6.76 -12.82
C ASP A 121 -18.10 -6.24 -12.11
N MET A 122 -18.15 -6.33 -10.79
CA MET A 122 -19.24 -5.75 -9.98
C MET A 122 -19.30 -4.22 -10.06
N SER A 123 -18.14 -3.55 -10.06
CA SER A 123 -18.04 -2.09 -10.12
C SER A 123 -18.43 -1.53 -11.50
N MET A 124 -18.33 -2.34 -12.55
CA MET A 124 -18.69 -1.99 -13.93
C MET A 124 -20.18 -2.19 -14.25
N ASP A 125 -20.98 -2.77 -13.35
CA ASP A 125 -22.41 -3.00 -13.58
C ASP A 125 -23.20 -1.67 -13.47
N SER A 126 -23.97 -1.36 -14.51
CA SER A 126 -24.65 -0.08 -14.68
C SER A 126 -25.91 0.11 -13.80
N GLN A 127 -26.33 -0.92 -13.04
CA GLN A 127 -27.60 -0.89 -12.33
C GLN A 127 -27.52 -0.45 -10.86
N LYS A 128 -26.33 -0.19 -10.28
CA LYS A 128 -26.23 0.17 -8.85
C LYS A 128 -25.14 1.19 -8.52
N ASP A 129 -25.43 2.01 -7.51
CA ASP A 129 -24.46 2.82 -6.78
C ASP A 129 -23.42 1.90 -6.13
N CYS A 130 -22.18 2.40 -6.05
CA CYS A 130 -20.96 1.68 -5.69
C CYS A 130 -20.86 1.21 -4.22
N HIS A 131 -21.95 0.71 -3.66
CA HIS A 131 -22.01 0.15 -2.34
C HIS A 131 -21.80 -1.35 -2.46
N LEU A 132 -20.63 -1.82 -1.99
CA LEU A 132 -20.48 -3.22 -1.60
C LEU A 132 -21.60 -3.51 -0.59
N PRO A 133 -22.58 -4.36 -0.93
CA PRO A 133 -23.68 -4.64 -0.03
C PRO A 133 -23.13 -5.28 1.24
N SER A 134 -23.74 -4.94 2.38
CA SER A 134 -23.61 -5.78 3.56
C SER A 134 -24.02 -7.20 3.18
N MET A 135 -23.08 -8.16 3.23
CA MET A 135 -23.33 -9.57 2.88
C MET A 135 -24.17 -10.30 3.94
N VAL A 136 -24.95 -9.57 4.76
CA VAL A 136 -25.61 -10.10 5.96
C VAL A 136 -27.08 -9.72 6.00
N GLY A 137 -27.92 -10.71 6.33
CA GLY A 137 -29.29 -10.47 6.81
C GLY A 137 -30.24 -9.93 5.75
N ALA A 138 -31.12 -9.02 6.17
CA ALA A 138 -32.13 -8.40 5.29
C ALA A 138 -31.47 -7.63 4.14
N ASP A 139 -30.27 -7.09 4.34
CA ASP A 139 -29.53 -6.32 3.34
C ASP A 139 -29.03 -7.21 2.20
N PHE A 140 -28.59 -8.45 2.49
CA PHE A 140 -28.22 -9.41 1.45
C PHE A 140 -29.44 -9.86 0.63
N ILE A 141 -30.58 -10.13 1.27
CA ILE A 141 -31.80 -10.52 0.55
C ILE A 141 -32.31 -9.36 -0.32
N ALA A 142 -32.30 -8.14 0.21
CA ALA A 142 -32.63 -6.94 -0.56
C ALA A 142 -31.66 -6.73 -1.73
N PHE A 143 -30.36 -6.96 -1.51
CA PHE A 143 -29.34 -6.93 -2.55
C PHE A 143 -29.59 -7.99 -3.63
N ALA A 144 -29.76 -9.26 -3.25
CA ALA A 144 -29.95 -10.38 -4.17
C ALA A 144 -31.23 -10.25 -5.01
N ARG A 145 -32.27 -9.59 -4.47
CA ARG A 145 -33.49 -9.25 -5.20
C ARG A 145 -33.27 -8.17 -6.26
N THR A 146 -32.33 -7.26 -6.03
CA THR A 146 -32.12 -6.06 -6.86
C THR A 146 -30.88 -6.16 -7.74
N SER A 147 -30.01 -7.15 -7.53
CA SER A 147 -28.78 -7.35 -8.31
C SER A 147 -29.06 -8.05 -9.63
N SER A 148 -28.20 -7.79 -10.62
CA SER A 148 -28.13 -8.63 -11.81
C SER A 148 -27.70 -10.06 -11.43
N PRO A 149 -28.11 -11.11 -12.16
CA PRO A 149 -27.68 -12.48 -11.90
C PRO A 149 -26.16 -12.65 -11.94
N ARG A 150 -25.47 -11.84 -12.77
CA ARG A 150 -24.01 -11.84 -12.88
C ARG A 150 -23.36 -11.29 -11.62
N VAL A 151 -23.75 -10.10 -11.17
CA VAL A 151 -23.25 -9.50 -9.93
C VAL A 151 -23.50 -10.43 -8.73
N LEU A 152 -24.65 -11.11 -8.69
CA LEU A 152 -24.93 -12.09 -7.64
C LEU A 152 -23.99 -13.30 -7.69
N GLU A 153 -23.62 -13.77 -8.88
CA GLU A 153 -22.62 -14.82 -9.02
C GLU A 153 -21.23 -14.34 -8.58
N ASP A 154 -20.81 -13.15 -8.99
CA ASP A 154 -19.49 -12.59 -8.67
C ASP A 154 -19.31 -12.41 -7.15
N VAL A 155 -20.34 -11.95 -6.44
CA VAL A 155 -20.34 -11.87 -4.97
C VAL A 155 -20.15 -13.25 -4.35
N MET A 156 -20.86 -14.26 -4.84
CA MET A 156 -20.80 -15.60 -4.26
C MET A 156 -19.47 -16.28 -4.56
N GLU A 157 -18.88 -16.03 -5.74
CA GLU A 157 -17.53 -16.48 -6.08
C GLU A 157 -16.47 -15.82 -5.19
N THR A 158 -16.62 -14.53 -4.90
CA THR A 158 -15.75 -13.82 -3.94
C THR A 158 -15.82 -14.46 -2.55
N LEU A 159 -17.03 -14.84 -2.11
CA LEU A 159 -17.23 -15.55 -0.84
C LEU A 159 -16.56 -16.93 -0.83
N GLU A 160 -16.62 -17.68 -1.94
CA GLU A 160 -15.94 -18.96 -2.06
C GLU A 160 -14.41 -18.82 -2.01
N ILE A 161 -13.84 -17.83 -2.68
CA ILE A 161 -12.39 -17.55 -2.63
C ILE A 161 -11.97 -17.29 -1.18
N ALA A 162 -12.70 -16.41 -0.47
CA ALA A 162 -12.43 -16.12 0.93
C ALA A 162 -12.52 -17.39 1.80
N ILE A 163 -13.54 -18.23 1.60
CA ILE A 163 -13.72 -19.47 2.35
C ILE A 163 -12.61 -20.50 2.06
N ASN A 164 -12.24 -20.68 0.80
CA ASN A 164 -11.23 -21.65 0.40
C ASN A 164 -9.84 -21.23 0.87
N SER A 165 -9.51 -19.94 0.86
CA SER A 165 -8.25 -19.44 1.43
C SER A 165 -8.16 -19.72 2.94
N GLY A 166 -9.27 -19.63 3.68
CA GLY A 166 -9.31 -19.99 5.10
C GLY A 166 -9.16 -21.49 5.38
N LYS A 167 -9.30 -22.36 4.37
CA LYS A 167 -9.03 -23.80 4.47
C LYS A 167 -7.58 -24.14 4.13
N ALA A 168 -6.91 -23.31 3.34
CA ALA A 168 -5.55 -23.54 2.90
C ALA A 168 -4.55 -23.01 3.93
N GLU A 169 -3.55 -23.82 4.30
CA GLU A 169 -2.41 -23.37 5.11
C GLU A 169 -1.41 -22.63 4.21
N HIS A 170 -1.81 -21.48 3.69
CA HIS A 170 -0.86 -20.59 3.02
C HIS A 170 -0.06 -19.84 4.09
N PRO A 171 1.29 -19.85 4.03
CA PRO A 171 2.07 -18.98 4.89
C PRO A 171 1.65 -17.53 4.61
N PRO A 172 1.48 -16.71 5.65
CA PRO A 172 1.10 -15.31 5.45
C PRO A 172 2.17 -14.62 4.61
N GLU A 173 1.77 -14.08 3.46
CA GLU A 173 2.64 -13.24 2.65
C GLU A 173 3.00 -11.98 3.46
N GLN A 174 4.29 -11.69 3.52
CA GLN A 174 4.82 -10.53 4.22
C GLN A 174 5.76 -9.81 3.26
N TYR A 175 5.48 -8.52 3.07
CA TYR A 175 6.33 -7.61 2.30
C TYR A 175 6.87 -6.55 3.24
N SER A 176 8.10 -6.12 2.97
CA SER A 176 8.65 -4.94 3.61
C SER A 176 7.84 -3.69 3.23
N VAL A 177 7.90 -2.66 4.06
CA VAL A 177 7.24 -1.37 3.75
C VAL A 177 7.80 -0.80 2.45
N THR A 178 9.11 -0.94 2.21
CA THR A 178 9.74 -0.46 0.99
C THR A 178 9.23 -1.16 -0.27
N GLU A 179 9.07 -2.48 -0.25
CA GLU A 179 8.52 -3.22 -1.41
C GLU A 179 7.11 -2.77 -1.78
N LEU A 180 6.31 -2.41 -0.77
CA LEU A 180 4.95 -1.92 -0.96
C LEU A 180 4.96 -0.48 -1.50
N LEU A 181 5.83 0.40 -0.97
CA LEU A 181 6.01 1.76 -1.49
C LEU A 181 6.49 1.77 -2.95
N ASP A 182 7.44 0.91 -3.31
CA ASP A 182 7.94 0.82 -4.69
C ASP A 182 6.84 0.32 -5.64
N ALA A 183 5.98 -0.59 -5.19
CA ALA A 183 4.84 -1.05 -5.97
C ALA A 183 3.78 0.05 -6.15
N ASP A 184 3.46 0.79 -5.09
CA ASP A 184 2.55 1.93 -5.14
C ASP A 184 3.10 3.05 -6.03
N ALA A 185 4.40 3.33 -5.98
CA ALA A 185 5.06 4.32 -6.83
C ALA A 185 4.97 3.94 -8.32
N GLN A 186 5.13 2.66 -8.66
CA GLN A 186 4.95 2.18 -10.03
C GLN A 186 3.49 2.24 -10.49
N LEU A 187 2.55 1.98 -9.58
CA LEU A 187 1.13 2.16 -9.85
C LEU A 187 0.81 3.64 -10.14
N ASN A 188 1.35 4.56 -9.34
CA ASN A 188 1.17 6.01 -9.50
C ASN A 188 1.85 6.59 -10.76
N ALA A 189 2.88 5.92 -11.29
CA ALA A 189 3.47 6.27 -12.58
C ALA A 189 2.51 6.02 -13.76
N THR A 190 1.43 5.26 -13.56
CA THR A 190 0.35 5.12 -14.53
C THR A 190 -0.58 6.33 -14.43
N PRO A 191 -0.75 7.13 -15.49
CA PRO A 191 -1.60 8.32 -15.43
C PRO A 191 -3.01 7.96 -14.95
N PRO A 192 -3.56 8.65 -13.95
CA PRO A 192 -4.93 8.40 -13.53
C PRO A 192 -5.88 8.72 -14.69
N VAL A 193 -6.79 7.80 -14.99
CA VAL A 193 -7.89 8.07 -15.92
C VAL A 193 -9.02 8.72 -15.12
N GLU A 194 -9.52 9.87 -15.57
CA GLU A 194 -10.61 10.55 -14.87
C GLU A 194 -11.85 9.63 -14.76
N PRO A 195 -12.47 9.49 -13.57
CA PRO A 195 -13.70 8.72 -13.41
C PRO A 195 -14.79 9.22 -14.36
N GLY A 196 -15.38 8.32 -15.16
CA GLY A 196 -16.34 8.68 -16.22
C GLY A 196 -15.73 8.84 -17.63
N THR A 197 -14.41 8.65 -17.78
CA THR A 197 -13.78 8.46 -19.11
C THR A 197 -14.32 7.20 -19.79
N HIS A 198 -14.39 7.19 -21.12
CA HIS A 198 -14.93 6.08 -21.91
C HIS A 198 -14.34 4.72 -21.48
N GLY A 199 -15.15 3.88 -20.82
CA GLY A 199 -14.74 2.58 -20.30
C GLY A 199 -14.83 2.42 -18.78
N TYR A 200 -15.11 3.47 -18.02
CA TYR A 200 -15.32 3.39 -16.56
C TYR A 200 -16.56 4.15 -16.10
N PRO A 201 -17.33 3.64 -15.13
CA PRO A 201 -18.46 4.35 -14.53
C PRO A 201 -17.99 5.56 -13.71
N PRO A 202 -18.88 6.54 -13.45
CA PRO A 202 -18.53 7.69 -12.62
C PRO A 202 -18.33 7.32 -11.14
N GLY A 203 -17.59 8.17 -10.41
CA GLY A 203 -17.44 8.07 -8.96
C GLY A 203 -16.55 6.92 -8.49
N ALA A 204 -16.81 6.42 -7.28
CA ALA A 204 -15.97 5.42 -6.61
C ALA A 204 -15.83 4.10 -7.39
N CYS A 205 -16.85 3.71 -8.16
CA CYS A 205 -16.81 2.48 -8.97
C CYS A 205 -15.84 2.59 -10.14
N GLY A 206 -15.77 3.77 -10.77
CA GLY A 206 -14.76 4.03 -11.78
C GLY A 206 -13.35 3.93 -11.21
N VAL A 207 -13.14 4.48 -10.00
CA VAL A 207 -11.85 4.42 -9.31
C VAL A 207 -11.44 2.99 -9.00
N VAL A 208 -12.35 2.16 -8.47
CA VAL A 208 -12.06 0.75 -8.17
C VAL A 208 -11.76 -0.03 -9.45
N ALA A 209 -12.60 0.09 -10.47
CA ALA A 209 -12.40 -0.61 -11.74
C ALA A 209 -11.08 -0.20 -12.42
N PHE A 210 -10.76 1.09 -12.43
CA PHE A 210 -9.48 1.61 -12.92
C PHE A 210 -8.29 1.08 -12.12
N SER A 211 -8.38 1.08 -10.79
CA SER A 211 -7.30 0.61 -9.92
C SER A 211 -7.00 -0.88 -10.16
N VAL A 212 -8.03 -1.71 -10.32
CA VAL A 212 -7.87 -3.13 -10.64
C VAL A 212 -7.20 -3.33 -12.00
N ASP A 213 -7.59 -2.55 -13.01
CA ASP A 213 -6.96 -2.62 -14.34
C ASP A 213 -5.49 -2.21 -14.30
N ALA A 214 -5.19 -1.11 -13.59
CA ALA A 214 -3.83 -0.64 -13.40
C ALA A 214 -2.98 -1.70 -12.67
N ILE A 215 -3.48 -2.31 -11.59
CA ILE A 215 -2.79 -3.39 -10.87
C ILE A 215 -2.55 -4.60 -11.78
N THR A 216 -3.57 -5.01 -12.56
CA THR A 216 -3.49 -6.21 -13.41
C THR A 216 -2.47 -6.05 -14.54
N ALA A 217 -2.29 -4.82 -15.03
CA ALA A 217 -1.33 -4.47 -16.06
C ALA A 217 0.12 -4.43 -15.58
N LEU A 218 0.37 -4.39 -14.26
CA LEU A 218 1.72 -4.39 -13.71
C LEU A 218 2.43 -5.74 -13.96
N PRO A 219 3.76 -5.72 -14.17
CA PRO A 219 4.56 -6.94 -14.26
C PRO A 219 4.71 -7.60 -12.88
N GLU A 220 5.03 -8.90 -12.86
CA GLU A 220 5.55 -9.53 -11.64
C GLU A 220 6.97 -9.06 -11.35
N PRO A 221 7.39 -8.93 -10.07
CA PRO A 221 6.64 -9.18 -8.82
C PRO A 221 5.79 -7.99 -8.31
N VAL A 222 5.72 -6.90 -9.08
CA VAL A 222 5.10 -5.63 -8.64
C VAL A 222 3.59 -5.78 -8.49
N ARG A 223 2.95 -6.47 -9.43
CA ARG A 223 1.52 -6.81 -9.37
C ARG A 223 1.13 -7.56 -8.10
N GLN A 224 1.94 -8.53 -7.66
CA GLN A 224 1.66 -9.29 -6.45
C GLN A 224 1.66 -8.40 -5.19
N ARG A 225 2.58 -7.43 -5.11
CA ARG A 225 2.69 -6.47 -4.01
C ARG A 225 1.59 -5.41 -4.05
N ALA A 226 1.30 -4.85 -5.22
CA ALA A 226 0.24 -3.85 -5.40
C ALA A 226 -1.15 -4.43 -5.09
N SER A 227 -1.43 -5.67 -5.55
CA SER A 227 -2.69 -6.35 -5.22
C SER A 227 -2.83 -6.66 -3.72
N PHE A 228 -1.73 -7.02 -3.06
CA PHE A 228 -1.68 -7.19 -1.61
C PHE A 228 -1.98 -5.88 -0.88
N GLU A 229 -1.30 -4.80 -1.26
CA GLU A 229 -1.47 -3.49 -0.62
C GLU A 229 -2.88 -2.93 -0.80
N PHE A 230 -3.43 -3.05 -2.01
CA PHE A 230 -4.78 -2.60 -2.32
C PHE A 230 -5.84 -3.33 -1.48
N LEU A 231 -5.75 -4.67 -1.36
CA LEU A 231 -6.66 -5.44 -0.50
C LEU A 231 -6.49 -5.09 0.98
N ARG A 232 -5.25 -4.86 1.42
CA ARG A 232 -4.96 -4.38 2.76
C ARG A 232 -5.65 -3.06 3.05
N MET A 233 -5.56 -2.09 2.14
CA MET A 233 -6.25 -0.80 2.25
C MET A 233 -7.78 -0.97 2.28
N MET A 234 -8.36 -1.83 1.43
CA MET A 234 -9.80 -2.11 1.45
C MET A 234 -10.27 -2.78 2.75
N SER A 235 -9.38 -3.49 3.47
CA SER A 235 -9.66 -4.05 4.79
C SER A 235 -9.63 -3.02 5.94
N GLY A 236 -9.39 -1.73 5.63
CA GLY A 236 -9.29 -0.65 6.61
C GLY A 236 -7.94 -0.59 7.33
N GLN A 237 -6.95 -1.36 6.88
CA GLN A 237 -5.59 -1.28 7.41
C GLN A 237 -4.85 -0.09 6.79
N LYS A 238 -3.92 0.50 7.56
CA LYS A 238 -3.07 1.59 7.08
C LYS A 238 -2.23 1.13 5.88
N SER A 239 -2.18 1.98 4.86
CA SER A 239 -1.31 1.81 3.70
C SER A 239 0.17 1.92 4.08
N ALA A 240 1.07 1.53 3.18
CA ALA A 240 2.51 1.61 3.37
C ALA A 240 2.95 3.08 3.57
N PHE A 241 2.44 4.00 2.75
CA PHE A 241 2.74 5.42 2.89
C PHE A 241 2.20 6.00 4.21
N ASP A 242 1.00 5.61 4.67
CA ASP A 242 0.46 6.11 5.94
C ASP A 242 1.32 5.64 7.12
N ARG A 243 1.81 4.39 7.09
CA ARG A 243 2.72 3.88 8.12
C ARG A 243 4.03 4.66 8.18
N VAL A 244 4.60 5.01 7.03
CA VAL A 244 5.83 5.83 6.98
C VAL A 244 5.57 7.26 7.43
N LEU A 245 4.47 7.88 7.00
CA LEU A 245 4.16 9.25 7.40
C LEU A 245 3.83 9.39 8.90
N ASP A 246 3.33 8.31 9.52
CA ASP A 246 3.11 8.26 10.97
C ASP A 246 4.42 8.13 11.77
N ASP A 247 5.41 7.41 11.26
CA ASP A 247 6.74 7.27 11.87
C ASP A 247 7.87 7.30 10.82
N PRO A 248 8.24 8.50 10.32
CA PRO A 248 9.30 8.63 9.33
C PRO A 248 10.65 8.15 9.87
N SER A 249 10.90 8.28 11.17
CA SER A 249 12.19 7.92 11.76
C SER A 249 12.44 6.41 11.69
N ALA A 250 11.41 5.59 11.97
CA ALA A 250 11.52 4.15 11.83
C ALA A 250 11.83 3.72 10.38
N TYR A 251 11.21 4.37 9.39
CA TYR A 251 11.49 4.08 7.98
C TYR A 251 12.90 4.51 7.55
N LEU A 252 13.35 5.68 8.01
CA LEU A 252 14.72 6.15 7.78
C LEU A 252 15.76 5.17 8.36
N ASP A 253 15.51 4.62 9.55
CA ASP A 253 16.40 3.65 10.20
C ASP A 253 16.42 2.28 9.50
N ASP A 254 15.29 1.85 8.93
CA ASP A 254 15.19 0.55 8.26
C ASP A 254 15.67 0.58 6.80
N ALA A 255 15.25 1.57 6.01
CA ALA A 255 15.45 1.59 4.55
C ALA A 255 16.62 2.46 4.08
N PHE A 256 17.05 3.41 4.91
CA PHE A 256 18.11 4.40 4.62
C PHE A 256 19.30 4.22 5.58
N ASP A 257 19.66 2.98 5.87
CA ASP A 257 20.93 2.61 6.49
C ASP A 257 21.93 2.20 5.40
N GLU A 258 23.18 2.63 5.53
CA GLU A 258 24.26 2.28 4.60
C GLU A 258 24.51 0.77 4.50
N ARG A 259 24.12 -0.01 5.52
CA ARG A 259 24.18 -1.48 5.49
C ARG A 259 23.13 -2.11 4.57
N GLN A 260 22.10 -1.35 4.19
CA GLN A 260 21.04 -1.75 3.26
C GLN A 260 21.35 -1.35 1.82
N LEU A 261 22.50 -0.73 1.57
CA LEU A 261 22.98 -0.46 0.22
C LEU A 261 23.46 -1.75 -0.45
N PRO A 262 23.37 -1.85 -1.79
CA PRO A 262 24.06 -2.89 -2.53
C PRO A 262 25.54 -2.99 -2.14
N GLU A 263 26.05 -4.22 -2.07
CA GLU A 263 27.43 -4.51 -1.66
C GLU A 263 28.47 -3.75 -2.49
N THR A 264 28.15 -3.53 -3.76
CA THR A 264 28.89 -2.73 -4.74
C THR A 264 29.18 -1.31 -4.27
N LEU A 265 28.19 -0.63 -3.69
CA LEU A 265 28.38 0.70 -3.10
C LEU A 265 29.02 0.58 -1.71
N ARG A 266 28.51 -0.34 -0.89
CA ARG A 266 28.89 -0.46 0.54
C ARG A 266 30.39 -0.66 0.74
N ARG A 267 31.05 -1.42 -0.13
CA ARG A 267 32.50 -1.68 -0.07
C ARG A 267 33.37 -0.44 -0.33
N HIS A 268 32.83 0.59 -0.96
CA HIS A 268 33.53 1.85 -1.26
C HIS A 268 33.35 2.90 -0.17
N LEU A 269 32.46 2.66 0.80
CA LEU A 269 32.24 3.57 1.90
C LEU A 269 33.36 3.45 2.95
N PRO A 270 33.73 4.55 3.62
CA PRO A 270 34.71 4.51 4.69
C PRO A 270 34.27 3.60 5.86
N ALA A 271 35.24 3.11 6.62
CA ALA A 271 34.96 2.30 7.81
C ALA A 271 34.27 3.14 8.91
N ASP A 272 33.46 2.47 9.74
CA ASP A 272 32.84 3.06 10.93
C ASP A 272 33.90 3.78 11.79
N GLY A 273 33.62 5.02 12.19
CA GLY A 273 34.52 5.85 12.99
C GLY A 273 35.63 6.58 12.24
N SER A 274 35.85 6.29 10.95
CA SER A 274 36.97 6.86 10.19
C SER A 274 36.80 8.34 9.79
N ARG A 275 35.57 8.84 9.79
CA ARG A 275 35.20 10.23 9.42
C ARG A 275 34.17 10.77 10.41
N ALA A 276 34.63 11.10 11.63
CA ALA A 276 33.77 11.66 12.67
C ALA A 276 33.30 13.07 12.33
N LEU A 277 32.02 13.34 12.63
CA LEU A 277 31.38 14.64 12.42
C LEU A 277 30.96 15.26 13.76
N PRO A 278 30.77 16.59 13.86
CA PRO A 278 30.53 17.27 15.13
C PRO A 278 29.14 17.04 15.73
N TYR A 279 28.31 16.18 15.13
CA TYR A 279 26.95 15.88 15.55
C TYR A 279 26.63 14.39 15.37
N ALA A 280 25.70 13.89 16.18
CA ALA A 280 24.99 12.64 15.92
C ALA A 280 23.65 12.92 15.23
N ARG A 281 22.98 14.01 15.61
CA ARG A 281 21.75 14.49 14.96
C ARG A 281 21.76 16.01 14.84
N LEU A 282 21.34 16.50 13.68
CA LEU A 282 21.18 17.91 13.42
C LEU A 282 19.80 18.16 12.83
N THR A 283 19.03 19.06 13.43
CA THR A 283 17.64 19.34 13.06
C THR A 283 17.48 20.78 12.64
N PHE A 284 16.89 20.99 11.46
CA PHE A 284 16.45 22.28 10.95
C PHE A 284 14.93 22.33 10.92
N GLU A 285 14.37 23.41 11.45
CA GLU A 285 12.96 23.74 11.26
C GLU A 285 12.89 24.97 10.37
N ALA A 286 12.17 24.87 9.25
CA ALA A 286 12.13 25.91 8.23
C ALA A 286 10.78 26.00 7.53
N ASP A 287 10.61 27.04 6.72
CA ASP A 287 9.48 27.25 5.82
C ASP A 287 9.97 27.31 4.38
N TRP A 288 9.28 26.62 3.47
CA TRP A 288 9.33 26.96 2.06
C TRP A 288 8.42 28.15 1.81
N VAL A 289 8.98 29.22 1.24
CA VAL A 289 8.27 30.46 0.97
C VAL A 289 8.38 30.81 -0.51
N ASN A 290 7.25 30.84 -1.21
CA ASN A 290 7.16 31.34 -2.59
C ASN A 290 6.35 32.64 -2.61
N LYS A 291 6.98 33.75 -3.03
CA LYS A 291 6.33 35.07 -3.08
C LYS A 291 5.24 35.17 -4.15
N LYS A 292 5.30 34.34 -5.20
CA LYS A 292 4.28 34.28 -6.26
C LYS A 292 3.06 33.47 -5.82
N THR A 293 3.28 32.45 -4.98
CA THR A 293 2.22 31.58 -4.45
C THR A 293 2.25 31.49 -2.92
N PRO A 294 1.96 32.58 -2.18
CA PRO A 294 2.09 32.59 -0.72
C PRO A 294 1.17 31.58 0.00
N GLY A 295 0.10 31.12 -0.67
CA GLY A 295 -0.80 30.09 -0.15
C GLY A 295 -0.17 28.70 -0.08
N ASP A 296 0.93 28.48 -0.82
CA ASP A 296 1.62 27.18 -0.93
C ASP A 296 2.82 27.09 0.03
N ASN A 297 3.01 28.09 0.89
CA ASN A 297 4.08 28.07 1.88
C ASN A 297 3.92 26.85 2.81
N ALA A 298 5.00 26.12 2.99
CA ALA A 298 4.98 24.86 3.73
C ALA A 298 6.07 24.83 4.81
N ALA A 299 5.66 24.69 6.07
CA ALA A 299 6.59 24.40 7.16
C ALA A 299 7.12 22.97 7.02
N PHE A 300 8.42 22.80 7.22
CA PHE A 300 9.07 21.50 7.21
C PHE A 300 10.12 21.38 8.31
N LYS A 301 10.49 20.13 8.60
CA LYS A 301 11.57 19.76 9.50
C LYS A 301 12.53 18.83 8.76
N ASN A 302 13.80 19.21 8.67
CA ASN A 302 14.86 18.37 8.11
C ASN A 302 15.76 17.86 9.24
N VAL A 303 15.98 16.56 9.31
CA VAL A 303 16.83 15.90 10.31
C VAL A 303 17.94 15.14 9.62
N PHE A 304 19.19 15.54 9.87
CA PHE A 304 20.39 14.82 9.45
C PHE A 304 20.89 13.93 10.60
N ILE A 305 21.26 12.70 10.29
CA ILE A 305 21.72 11.69 11.25
C ILE A 305 23.06 11.12 10.80
N ASN A 306 24.07 11.33 11.65
CA ASN A 306 25.38 10.69 11.54
C ASN A 306 25.42 9.50 12.49
N ARG A 307 25.16 8.30 11.96
CA ARG A 307 25.01 7.09 12.80
C ARG A 307 26.35 6.47 13.20
N ARG A 308 27.35 6.49 12.32
CA ARG A 308 28.55 5.65 12.44
C ARG A 308 29.86 6.39 12.32
N ASN A 309 29.86 7.72 12.15
CA ASN A 309 31.09 8.48 11.97
C ASN A 309 31.94 7.95 10.80
N ASN A 310 31.31 7.47 9.73
CA ASN A 310 31.97 7.05 8.48
C ASN A 310 31.80 8.11 7.37
N GLY A 311 31.19 9.26 7.69
CA GLY A 311 30.85 10.32 6.75
C GLY A 311 29.52 10.11 6.04
N VAL A 312 28.87 8.95 6.14
CA VAL A 312 27.55 8.76 5.55
C VAL A 312 26.48 9.44 6.41
N ILE A 313 25.61 10.21 5.78
CA ILE A 313 24.52 10.93 6.44
C ILE A 313 23.19 10.40 5.91
N ALA A 314 22.33 9.97 6.83
CA ALA A 314 20.93 9.72 6.54
C ALA A 314 20.12 10.95 6.93
N ASP A 315 19.27 11.45 6.04
CA ASP A 315 18.42 12.59 6.30
C ASP A 315 16.96 12.34 5.94
N VAL A 316 16.08 13.00 6.70
CA VAL A 316 14.64 13.02 6.43
C VAL A 316 14.11 14.44 6.53
N VAL A 317 13.48 14.89 5.45
CA VAL A 317 12.64 16.08 5.43
C VAL A 317 11.20 15.65 5.65
N THR A 318 10.51 16.29 6.58
CA THR A 318 9.11 15.99 6.89
C THR A 318 8.28 17.27 6.80
N SER A 319 7.08 17.15 6.23
CA SER A 319 6.07 18.20 6.25
C SER A 319 4.69 17.55 6.34
N LYS A 320 3.63 18.37 6.31
CA LYS A 320 2.26 17.86 6.37
C LYS A 320 1.94 17.06 5.10
N GLY A 321 1.88 15.73 5.24
CA GLY A 321 1.42 14.83 4.19
C GLY A 321 2.51 14.27 3.27
N TRP A 322 3.78 14.60 3.53
CA TRP A 322 4.91 14.03 2.79
C TRP A 322 6.19 13.97 3.65
N ALA A 323 7.08 13.06 3.28
CA ALA A 323 8.44 12.96 3.77
C ALA A 323 9.39 12.63 2.62
N ASP A 324 10.58 13.23 2.61
CA ASP A 324 11.66 12.95 1.67
C ASP A 324 12.83 12.37 2.46
N PHE A 325 13.32 11.22 2.00
CA PHE A 325 14.36 10.44 2.64
C PHE A 325 15.59 10.44 1.74
N THR A 326 16.75 10.72 2.31
CA THR A 326 18.00 10.71 1.57
C THR A 326 19.10 10.02 2.39
N LEU A 327 19.98 9.30 1.69
CA LEU A 327 21.22 8.76 2.22
C LEU A 327 22.34 9.27 1.32
N SER A 328 23.28 10.00 1.90
CA SER A 328 24.33 10.71 1.17
C SER A 328 25.72 10.43 1.73
N TYR A 329 26.72 10.55 0.86
CA TYR A 329 28.13 10.56 1.22
C TYR A 329 28.82 11.70 0.47
N GLY A 330 29.18 12.76 1.19
CA GLY A 330 29.61 13.99 0.53
C GLY A 330 28.45 14.64 -0.22
N LEU A 331 28.70 15.07 -1.45
CA LEU A 331 27.67 15.58 -2.36
C LEU A 331 26.90 14.49 -3.12
N GLU A 332 27.35 13.24 -3.04
CA GLU A 332 26.72 12.15 -3.74
C GLU A 332 25.52 11.63 -2.95
N ILE A 333 24.37 11.57 -3.61
CA ILE A 333 23.18 10.92 -3.09
C ILE A 333 23.32 9.43 -3.41
N LEU A 334 23.42 8.60 -2.39
CA LEU A 334 23.51 7.15 -2.53
C LEU A 334 22.13 6.52 -2.74
N ARG A 335 21.11 7.10 -2.09
CA ARG A 335 19.73 6.63 -2.15
C ARG A 335 18.78 7.76 -1.78
N THR A 336 17.62 7.83 -2.43
CA THR A 336 16.56 8.81 -2.11
C THR A 336 15.17 8.23 -2.36
N GLN A 337 14.15 8.72 -1.64
CA GLN A 337 12.74 8.43 -1.90
C GLN A 337 11.86 9.51 -1.29
N VAL A 338 10.86 9.96 -2.05
CA VAL A 338 9.78 10.82 -1.57
C VAL A 338 8.58 9.93 -1.29
N VAL A 339 8.06 10.00 -0.07
CA VAL A 339 6.83 9.33 0.35
C VAL A 339 5.76 10.38 0.60
N SER A 340 4.68 10.32 -0.16
CA SER A 340 3.54 11.21 -0.01
C SER A 340 2.24 10.47 -0.33
N LYS A 341 1.11 11.14 -0.11
CA LYS A 341 -0.18 10.65 -0.60
C LYS A 341 -0.37 11.04 -2.05
N GLY A 342 -0.75 10.09 -2.90
CA GLY A 342 -1.06 10.35 -4.30
C GLY A 342 0.17 10.28 -5.20
N THR A 343 0.24 11.17 -6.19
CA THR A 343 1.15 11.05 -7.35
C THR A 343 2.61 11.39 -7.05
N ASP A 344 2.91 12.02 -5.91
CA ASP A 344 4.28 12.46 -5.60
C ASP A 344 5.10 11.38 -4.87
N LEU A 345 4.52 10.20 -4.64
CA LEU A 345 5.25 9.03 -4.14
C LEU A 345 6.22 8.55 -5.23
N THR A 346 7.51 8.52 -4.92
CA THR A 346 8.53 8.05 -5.84
C THR A 346 9.00 6.63 -5.50
N GLN A 347 9.49 5.92 -6.52
CA GLN A 347 10.23 4.69 -6.30
C GLN A 347 11.54 5.02 -5.60
N ARG A 348 12.03 4.09 -4.77
CA ARG A 348 13.30 4.28 -4.10
C ARG A 348 14.45 4.26 -5.10
N SER A 349 15.08 5.41 -5.30
CA SER A 349 16.22 5.58 -6.18
C SER A 349 17.49 5.14 -5.47
N THR A 350 18.38 4.41 -6.15
CA THR A 350 19.72 4.07 -5.64
C THR A 350 20.78 4.42 -6.68
N LEU A 351 21.94 4.89 -6.22
CA LEU A 351 23.08 5.18 -7.08
C LEU A 351 23.60 3.87 -7.71
N GLU A 352 23.78 3.86 -9.03
CA GLU A 352 24.30 2.68 -9.74
C GLU A 352 25.79 2.82 -10.09
N ASP A 353 26.30 4.05 -10.20
CA ASP A 353 27.70 4.32 -10.55
C ASP A 353 28.58 4.40 -9.30
N GLU A 354 29.30 3.31 -9.03
CA GLU A 354 30.26 3.23 -7.91
C GLU A 354 31.40 4.25 -8.03
N ALA A 355 31.77 4.68 -9.25
CA ALA A 355 32.86 5.63 -9.45
C ALA A 355 32.50 7.03 -8.92
N ALA A 356 31.21 7.36 -8.85
CA ALA A 356 30.74 8.63 -8.30
C ALA A 356 31.09 8.77 -6.81
N ILE A 357 31.12 7.68 -6.03
CA ILE A 357 31.50 7.71 -4.60
C ILE A 357 32.91 8.29 -4.41
N HIS A 358 33.83 8.01 -5.33
CA HIS A 358 35.19 8.55 -5.27
C HIS A 358 35.27 10.03 -5.64
N ALA A 359 34.30 10.56 -6.39
CA ALA A 359 34.25 11.96 -6.76
C ALA A 359 33.89 12.88 -5.58
N ALA A 360 33.29 12.32 -4.52
CA ALA A 360 32.94 13.05 -3.30
C ALA A 360 34.15 13.58 -2.50
N ASP A 361 35.36 13.07 -2.76
CA ASP A 361 36.60 13.48 -2.08
C ASP A 361 37.41 14.53 -2.88
N HIS A 362 36.88 15.08 -3.97
CA HIS A 362 37.57 16.10 -4.76
C HIS A 362 37.64 17.47 -4.07
N GLU A 363 38.73 18.19 -4.34
CA GLU A 363 38.86 19.59 -3.93
C GLU A 363 37.89 20.47 -4.73
N PHE A 364 37.08 21.26 -4.03
CA PHE A 364 36.10 22.15 -4.65
C PHE A 364 36.73 23.49 -5.01
N VAL A 365 36.84 23.76 -6.31
CA VAL A 365 37.41 25.02 -6.84
C VAL A 365 36.28 25.95 -7.31
N PRO A 366 36.22 27.21 -6.84
CA PRO A 366 35.22 28.18 -7.30
C PRO A 366 35.19 28.33 -8.84
N GLY A 367 33.99 28.38 -9.40
CA GLY A 367 33.72 28.47 -10.83
C GLY A 367 33.81 27.15 -11.60
N GLN A 368 34.27 26.06 -10.97
CA GLN A 368 34.33 24.74 -11.61
C GLN A 368 32.94 24.12 -11.71
N ASN A 369 32.70 23.41 -12.82
CA ASN A 369 31.53 22.56 -13.00
C ASN A 369 31.78 21.18 -12.36
N LEU A 370 30.80 20.72 -11.60
CA LEU A 370 30.73 19.40 -11.02
C LEU A 370 29.50 18.68 -11.58
N ASP A 371 29.72 17.59 -12.30
CA ASP A 371 28.65 16.72 -12.77
C ASP A 371 28.40 15.65 -11.70
N LEU A 372 27.21 15.66 -11.12
CA LEU A 372 26.77 14.70 -10.10
C LEU A 372 25.93 13.61 -10.75
N VAL A 373 26.19 12.36 -10.36
CA VAL A 373 25.40 11.23 -10.83
C VAL A 373 24.09 11.17 -10.06
N VAL A 374 22.98 10.99 -10.78
CA VAL A 374 21.65 10.98 -10.17
C VAL A 374 21.18 9.53 -9.96
N PRO A 375 20.81 9.15 -8.72
CA PRO A 375 20.22 7.85 -8.42
C PRO A 375 19.04 7.50 -9.32
N GLN A 376 18.91 6.21 -9.66
CA GLN A 376 17.85 5.70 -10.51
C GLN A 376 16.91 4.75 -9.75
N PRO A 377 15.61 4.70 -10.10
CA PRO A 377 14.94 5.58 -11.06
C PRO A 377 14.80 7.01 -10.52
N SER A 378 15.07 8.02 -11.34
CA SER A 378 15.00 9.43 -10.89
C SER A 378 13.57 9.97 -10.88
N GLU A 379 13.25 10.82 -9.90
CA GLU A 379 12.02 11.60 -9.91
C GLU A 379 11.96 12.46 -11.19
N LYS A 380 10.78 12.56 -11.83
CA LYS A 380 10.54 13.39 -13.03
C LYS A 380 11.50 13.11 -14.21
N GLY A 381 12.19 11.96 -14.19
CA GLY A 381 13.15 11.58 -15.22
C GLY A 381 14.35 12.53 -15.32
N VAL A 382 14.87 13.02 -14.20
CA VAL A 382 16.15 13.76 -14.18
C VAL A 382 17.26 12.88 -14.75
N LYS A 383 17.95 13.37 -15.78
CA LYS A 383 19.03 12.63 -16.47
C LYS A 383 20.41 12.95 -15.92
N SER A 384 20.61 14.19 -15.51
CA SER A 384 21.88 14.68 -15.00
C SER A 384 21.67 15.89 -14.11
N ARG A 385 22.56 16.04 -13.14
CA ARG A 385 22.67 17.21 -12.28
C ARG A 385 24.05 17.82 -12.47
N ARG A 386 24.08 19.09 -12.88
CA ARG A 386 25.33 19.85 -13.02
C ARG A 386 25.34 20.99 -12.03
N CYS A 387 26.37 21.06 -11.20
CA CYS A 387 26.56 22.12 -10.22
C CYS A 387 27.73 23.02 -10.61
N VAL A 388 27.56 24.33 -10.41
CA VAL A 388 28.66 25.30 -10.43
C VAL A 388 29.07 25.55 -8.99
N ILE A 389 30.35 25.37 -8.71
CA ILE A 389 30.94 25.62 -7.39
C ILE A 389 31.09 27.12 -7.19
N GLY A 390 30.54 27.63 -6.09
CA GLY A 390 30.58 29.03 -5.70
C GLY A 390 31.77 29.36 -4.78
N GLU A 391 31.73 30.56 -4.24
CA GLU A 391 32.73 31.02 -3.27
C GLU A 391 32.63 30.26 -1.95
N THR A 392 33.78 30.20 -1.28
CA THR A 392 33.90 29.64 0.07
C THR A 392 33.69 30.73 1.11
N VAL A 393 32.77 30.50 2.04
CA VAL A 393 32.43 31.43 3.13
C VAL A 393 32.38 30.70 4.48
N PRO A 394 32.51 31.39 5.62
CA PRO A 394 32.31 30.74 6.92
C PRO A 394 30.88 30.19 7.07
N ALA A 395 30.71 28.98 7.60
CA ALA A 395 29.39 28.37 7.83
C ALA A 395 28.48 29.26 8.69
N SER A 396 29.06 30.03 9.61
CA SER A 396 28.36 30.99 10.46
C SER A 396 27.67 32.13 9.68
N THR A 397 28.06 32.37 8.43
CA THR A 397 27.39 33.34 7.55
C THR A 397 26.05 32.84 7.03
N ILE A 398 25.87 31.52 6.94
CA ILE A 398 24.62 30.89 6.54
C ILE A 398 23.80 30.52 7.78
N PHE A 399 24.45 29.89 8.74
CA PHE A 399 23.85 29.40 9.97
C PHE A 399 24.65 29.90 11.17
N PRO A 400 24.18 30.93 11.90
CA PRO A 400 24.98 31.55 12.98
C PRO A 400 25.47 30.60 14.07
N SER A 401 24.78 29.47 14.27
CA SER A 401 25.13 28.43 15.25
C SER A 401 26.18 27.42 14.77
N LEU A 402 26.54 27.43 13.48
CA LEU A 402 27.49 26.49 12.89
C LEU A 402 28.86 27.13 12.69
N THR A 403 29.91 26.36 12.99
CA THR A 403 31.31 26.71 12.72
C THR A 403 31.83 26.01 11.47
N GLY A 404 32.96 26.44 10.91
CA GLY A 404 33.58 25.78 9.76
C GLY A 404 33.29 26.50 8.46
N THR A 405 33.25 25.75 7.36
CA THR A 405 33.19 26.28 6.00
C THR A 405 31.89 25.91 5.28
N ALA A 406 31.39 26.84 4.48
CA ALA A 406 30.28 26.65 3.55
C ALA A 406 30.74 27.00 2.13
N ILE A 407 30.36 26.18 1.16
CA ILE A 407 30.64 26.39 -0.27
C ILE A 407 29.32 26.54 -0.99
N GLY A 408 29.13 27.64 -1.73
CA GLY A 408 27.93 27.81 -2.55
C GLY A 408 27.85 26.77 -3.67
N LEU A 409 26.66 26.27 -3.98
CA LEU A 409 26.41 25.34 -5.07
C LEU A 409 25.19 25.80 -5.87
N GLN A 410 25.37 26.02 -7.17
CA GLN A 410 24.25 26.26 -8.07
C GLN A 410 24.08 25.06 -9.00
N CYS A 411 23.10 24.22 -8.71
CA CYS A 411 22.86 22.98 -9.43
C CYS A 411 21.68 23.12 -10.40
N THR A 412 21.82 22.60 -11.61
CA THR A 412 20.75 22.53 -12.60
C THR A 412 20.44 21.07 -12.90
N ASP A 413 19.18 20.70 -12.73
CA ASP A 413 18.68 19.39 -13.13
C ASP A 413 18.18 19.44 -14.57
N THR A 414 18.73 18.56 -15.39
CA THR A 414 18.25 18.36 -16.76
C THR A 414 17.19 17.28 -16.75
N MET A 415 15.92 17.70 -16.90
CA MET A 415 14.79 16.78 -16.91
C MET A 415 14.56 16.17 -18.31
N THR A 416 14.00 14.98 -18.36
CA THR A 416 13.57 14.37 -19.64
C THR A 416 12.39 15.13 -20.26
N HIS A 417 11.52 15.67 -19.40
CA HIS A 417 10.32 16.44 -19.76
C HIS A 417 10.15 17.62 -18.81
N GLY A 418 9.57 18.73 -19.28
CA GLY A 418 9.37 19.94 -18.48
C GLY A 418 10.56 20.90 -18.50
N LYS A 419 10.50 21.97 -17.70
CA LYS A 419 11.62 22.90 -17.54
C LYS A 419 12.66 22.36 -16.57
N ASN A 420 13.92 22.71 -16.82
CA ASN A 420 14.99 22.48 -15.86
C ASN A 420 14.69 23.22 -14.55
N ALA A 421 14.97 22.57 -13.42
CA ALA A 421 14.96 23.20 -12.12
C ALA A 421 16.38 23.64 -11.75
N SER A 422 16.52 24.83 -11.15
CA SER A 422 17.78 25.32 -10.60
C SER A 422 17.73 25.35 -9.09
N TRP A 423 18.65 24.64 -8.46
CA TRP A 423 18.80 24.52 -7.01
C TRP A 423 19.96 25.40 -6.55
N HIS A 424 19.69 26.31 -5.62
CA HIS A 424 20.71 27.09 -4.94
C HIS A 424 20.92 26.48 -3.57
N SER A 425 22.05 25.82 -3.39
CA SER A 425 22.39 25.09 -2.18
C SER A 425 23.72 25.57 -1.60
N VAL A 426 23.99 25.19 -0.36
CA VAL A 426 25.31 25.33 0.26
C VAL A 426 25.78 23.97 0.73
N TRP A 427 27.05 23.68 0.49
CA TRP A 427 27.74 22.52 1.03
C TRP A 427 28.46 22.90 2.32
N LEU A 428 28.08 22.28 3.43
CA LEU A 428 28.68 22.50 4.74
C LEU A 428 29.70 21.40 5.00
N THR A 429 30.95 21.67 4.61
CA THR A 429 32.03 20.68 4.55
C THR A 429 32.27 19.97 5.87
N ASP A 430 32.27 20.71 6.99
CA ASP A 430 32.54 20.18 8.33
C ASP A 430 31.38 19.33 8.89
N TYR A 431 30.21 19.38 8.26
CA TYR A 431 29.02 18.63 8.65
C TYR A 431 28.64 17.56 7.62
N ASN A 432 29.38 17.49 6.51
CA ASN A 432 29.12 16.61 5.38
C ASN A 432 27.66 16.62 4.90
N MET A 433 27.06 17.82 4.80
CA MET A 433 25.67 17.98 4.36
C MET A 433 25.49 19.12 3.37
N ALA A 434 24.58 18.93 2.42
CA ALA A 434 24.10 19.97 1.53
C ALA A 434 22.78 20.53 2.04
N TRP A 435 22.62 21.85 1.99
CA TRP A 435 21.38 22.54 2.35
C TRP A 435 20.87 23.37 1.19
N THR A 436 19.66 23.10 0.71
CA THR A 436 19.01 23.92 -0.32
C THR A 436 18.43 25.19 0.29
N GLN A 437 18.91 26.34 -0.19
CA GLN A 437 18.44 27.66 0.22
C GLN A 437 17.28 28.15 -0.65
N SER A 438 17.28 27.82 -1.93
CA SER A 438 16.16 28.14 -2.82
C SER A 438 16.13 27.27 -4.06
N ILE A 439 14.95 27.16 -4.65
CA ILE A 439 14.67 26.43 -5.88
C ILE A 439 14.02 27.42 -6.86
N ASP A 440 14.54 27.49 -8.08
CA ASP A 440 13.88 28.17 -9.20
C ASP A 440 13.29 27.11 -10.15
N ASP A 441 11.98 27.08 -10.28
CA ASP A 441 11.22 26.13 -11.10
C ASP A 441 10.08 26.82 -11.88
N GLU A 442 9.10 26.04 -12.35
CA GLU A 442 7.96 26.55 -13.13
C GLU A 442 7.05 27.49 -12.32
N ASP A 443 6.96 27.29 -11.01
CA ASP A 443 6.14 28.07 -10.07
C ASP A 443 6.89 29.32 -9.55
N GLY A 444 8.18 29.41 -9.85
CA GLY A 444 9.03 30.56 -9.56
C GLY A 444 10.12 30.23 -8.55
N ARG A 445 10.48 31.22 -7.73
CA ARG A 445 11.52 31.06 -6.72
C ARG A 445 10.89 30.74 -5.38
N THR A 446 11.21 29.57 -4.85
CA THR A 446 10.83 29.12 -3.51
C THR A 446 12.06 29.15 -2.63
N GLU A 447 12.02 29.88 -1.51
CA GLU A 447 13.15 30.09 -0.59
C GLU A 447 12.93 29.35 0.73
N ALA A 448 13.98 28.73 1.27
CA ALA A 448 13.97 28.12 2.59
C ALA A 448 14.26 29.18 3.66
N VAL A 449 13.31 29.43 4.55
CA VAL A 449 13.44 30.34 5.69
C VAL A 449 13.60 29.54 6.97
N ILE A 450 14.80 29.54 7.54
CA ILE A 450 15.11 28.77 8.75
C ILE A 450 14.56 29.49 9.98
N ARG A 451 13.82 28.75 10.82
CA ARG A 451 13.31 29.20 12.12
C ARG A 451 14.21 28.77 13.26
N ASN A 452 14.68 27.52 13.24
CA ASN A 452 15.45 26.94 14.33
C ASN A 452 16.45 25.91 13.82
N VAL A 453 17.59 25.81 14.53
CA VAL A 453 18.64 24.80 14.30
C VAL A 453 19.01 24.18 15.65
N THR A 454 18.92 22.85 15.76
CA THR A 454 19.24 22.10 16.98
C THR A 454 20.32 21.05 16.70
N ILE A 455 21.37 21.03 17.52
CA ILE A 455 22.52 20.13 17.36
C ILE A 455 22.61 19.18 18.55
N GLU A 456 22.49 17.88 18.31
CA GLU A 456 22.82 16.83 19.27
C GLU A 456 24.24 16.33 18.96
N ARG A 457 25.16 16.55 19.89
CA ARG A 457 26.57 16.18 19.70
C ARG A 457 26.76 14.67 19.69
N ALA A 458 27.69 14.20 18.87
CA ALA A 458 28.13 12.81 18.93
C ALA A 458 28.78 12.54 20.30
N PRO A 459 28.54 11.37 20.92
CA PRO A 459 29.31 10.94 22.08
C PRO A 459 30.79 10.90 21.68
N GLN A 460 31.64 11.60 22.45
CA GLN A 460 33.08 11.68 22.22
C GLN A 460 33.79 10.37 22.51
#